data_AF-A0AAN4YLE6-F1
#
_entry.id   AF-A0AAN4YLE6-F1
#
_cell.length_a   1.000
_cell.length_b   1.000
_cell.length_c   1.000
_cell.angle_alpha   90.00
_cell.angle_beta   90.00
_cell.angle_gamma   90.00
#
_symmetry.space_group_name_H-M   'P 1'
#
loop_
_entity.id
_entity.type
_entity.pdbx_description
1 polymer ?
#
loop_
_entity_poly.entity_id
_entity_poly.type
_entity_poly.pdbx_seq_one_letter_code
_entity_poly.pdbx_strand_id
1 'polypeptide(L)'
;MPDPSQWAIFEHPHISTYSRSKVAILGDAAHASTPHQGAGAGQAIEDAHVLAELLGDARVTKPEDVVAAFKAYDEVRRPRSQRVVTSSKENAYLLCLCLDGVGDDEEKLKDTWNQRLRWLWDLDIQEQAEEARKKMVEHMRA
;
A
#
# COMPACT_ATOMS: atom_id res chain seq x y z
N MET A 1 27.43 -12.82 20.97
CA MET A 1 27.38 -11.60 20.14
C MET A 1 27.56 -10.41 21.08
N PRO A 2 28.78 -9.93 21.32
CA PRO A 2 28.96 -8.71 22.11
C PRO A 2 28.49 -7.50 21.27
N ASP A 3 27.56 -6.71 21.81
CA ASP A 3 26.97 -5.47 21.28
C ASP A 3 25.92 -5.58 20.13
N PRO A 4 24.72 -6.13 20.40
CA PRO A 4 23.63 -6.12 19.42
C PRO A 4 22.98 -4.74 19.29
N SER A 5 22.64 -4.33 18.07
CA SER A 5 21.81 -3.15 17.85
C SER A 5 20.34 -3.43 18.19
N GLN A 6 19.67 -2.45 18.80
CA GLN A 6 18.23 -2.48 19.07
C GLN A 6 17.51 -1.47 18.17
N TRP A 7 16.41 -1.90 17.54
CA TRP A 7 15.66 -1.11 16.57
C TRP A 7 14.21 -1.02 17.01
N ALA A 8 13.72 0.19 17.27
CA ALA A 8 12.31 0.42 17.51
C ALA A 8 11.55 0.37 16.17
N ILE A 9 10.39 -0.29 16.16
CA ILE A 9 9.55 -0.45 14.97
C ILE A 9 8.37 0.51 15.08
N PHE A 10 8.24 1.40 14.09
CA PHE A 10 7.14 2.35 13.96
C PHE A 10 6.39 2.13 12.64
N GLU A 11 5.15 2.58 12.59
CA GLU A 11 4.28 2.49 11.42
C GLU A 11 3.53 3.81 11.22
N HIS A 12 3.12 4.10 9.99
CA HIS A 12 2.42 5.32 9.63
C HIS A 12 0.92 5.19 9.95
N PRO A 13 0.27 6.21 10.55
CA PRO A 13 -1.18 6.19 10.74
C PRO A 13 -1.93 6.24 9.41
N HIS A 14 -3.18 5.76 9.40
CA HIS A 14 -4.05 5.93 8.24
C HIS A 14 -4.37 7.42 8.02
N ILE A 15 -4.19 7.88 6.79
CA ILE A 15 -4.47 9.27 6.37
C ILE A 15 -5.59 9.30 5.34
N SER A 16 -6.29 10.42 5.24
CA SER A 16 -7.45 10.56 4.37
C SER A 16 -7.12 10.79 2.89
N THR A 17 -5.89 11.20 2.59
CA THR A 17 -5.42 11.41 1.21
C THR A 17 -3.90 11.37 1.11
N TYR A 18 -3.39 10.91 -0.03
CA TYR A 18 -1.98 10.93 -0.43
C TYR A 18 -1.65 12.09 -1.36
N SER A 19 -2.64 12.89 -1.76
CA SER A 19 -2.39 14.00 -2.67
C SER A 19 -3.25 15.22 -2.36
N ARG A 20 -2.68 16.39 -2.64
CA ARG A 20 -3.41 17.66 -2.58
C ARG A 20 -2.80 18.62 -3.60
N SER A 21 -3.65 19.13 -4.49
CA SER A 21 -3.20 19.98 -5.61
C SER A 21 -2.11 19.25 -6.41
N LYS A 22 -0.95 19.89 -6.64
CA LYS A 22 0.16 19.37 -7.44
C LYS A 22 1.24 18.68 -6.59
N VAL A 23 0.87 18.16 -5.42
CA VAL A 23 1.76 17.41 -4.53
C VAL A 23 1.12 16.08 -4.19
N ALA A 24 1.89 15.01 -4.33
CA ALA A 24 1.55 13.66 -3.91
C ALA A 24 2.71 13.04 -3.10
N ILE A 25 2.36 12.15 -2.18
CA ILE A 25 3.30 11.33 -1.40
C ILE A 25 3.13 9.86 -1.77
N LEU A 26 4.21 9.08 -1.67
CA LEU A 26 4.24 7.65 -1.95
C LEU A 26 5.25 6.94 -1.03
N GLY A 27 5.20 5.60 -0.99
CA GLY A 27 6.10 4.80 -0.16
C GLY A 27 5.94 5.10 1.33
N ASP A 28 7.04 5.02 2.09
CA ASP A 28 7.00 5.20 3.55
C ASP A 28 6.46 6.57 4.01
N ALA A 29 6.57 7.61 3.18
CA ALA A 29 5.98 8.92 3.45
C ALA A 29 4.44 8.87 3.50
N ALA A 30 3.82 7.90 2.82
CA ALA A 30 2.37 7.72 2.76
C ALA A 30 1.88 6.54 3.61
N HIS A 31 2.69 5.48 3.73
CA HIS A 31 2.26 4.20 4.32
C HIS A 31 3.41 3.34 4.88
N ALA A 32 4.34 3.94 5.62
CA ALA A 32 5.36 3.15 6.34
C ALA A 32 4.69 2.03 7.17
N SER A 33 5.15 0.80 7.00
CA SER A 33 4.58 -0.38 7.64
C SER A 33 5.61 -1.07 8.52
N THR A 34 5.15 -1.88 9.47
CA THR A 34 6.06 -2.81 10.15
C THR A 34 6.62 -3.82 9.14
N PRO A 35 7.81 -4.41 9.38
CA PRO A 35 8.49 -5.23 8.37
C PRO A 35 7.96 -6.68 8.30
N HIS A 36 6.96 -7.05 9.09
CA HIS A 36 6.58 -8.46 9.31
C HIS A 36 5.98 -9.16 8.08
N GLN A 37 5.61 -8.43 7.03
CA GLN A 37 5.23 -8.97 5.72
C GLN A 37 6.29 -8.76 4.64
N GLY A 38 7.38 -8.04 4.91
CA GLY A 38 8.43 -7.74 3.94
C GLY A 38 7.97 -6.94 2.71
N ALA A 39 6.83 -6.25 2.79
CA ALA A 39 6.12 -5.73 1.62
C ALA A 39 6.21 -4.21 1.43
N GLY A 40 6.82 -3.46 2.37
CA GLY A 40 6.87 -1.99 2.31
C GLY A 40 7.53 -1.45 1.03
N ALA A 41 8.71 -1.95 0.68
CA ALA A 41 9.38 -1.57 -0.57
C ALA A 41 8.57 -1.93 -1.81
N GLY A 42 7.89 -3.09 -1.80
CA GLY A 42 6.98 -3.50 -2.87
C GLY A 42 5.82 -2.51 -3.04
N GLN A 43 5.22 -2.03 -1.95
CA GLN A 43 4.16 -1.01 -2.02
C GLN A 43 4.64 0.31 -2.62
N ALA A 44 5.87 0.74 -2.31
CA ALA A 44 6.46 1.92 -2.93
C ALA A 44 6.70 1.73 -4.45
N ILE A 45 7.09 0.52 -4.88
CA ILE A 45 7.25 0.19 -6.30
C ILE A 45 5.89 0.16 -7.01
N GLU A 46 4.87 -0.44 -6.40
CA GLU A 46 3.48 -0.41 -6.91
C GLU A 46 3.00 1.04 -7.09
N ASP A 47 3.27 1.92 -6.12
CA ASP A 47 2.91 3.34 -6.23
C ASP A 47 3.61 4.04 -7.40
N ALA A 48 4.93 3.85 -7.50
CA ALA A 48 5.73 4.45 -8.55
C ALA A 48 5.28 3.98 -9.93
N HIS A 49 4.92 2.70 -10.06
CA HIS A 49 4.36 2.16 -11.29
C HIS A 49 3.04 2.85 -11.67
N VAL A 50 2.07 2.90 -10.76
CA VAL A 50 0.77 3.55 -11.04
C VAL A 50 0.96 5.03 -11.37
N LEU A 51 1.78 5.77 -10.62
CA LEU A 51 2.06 7.17 -10.91
C LEU A 51 2.73 7.37 -12.27
N ALA A 52 3.70 6.52 -12.63
CA ALA A 52 4.36 6.59 -13.93
C ALA A 52 3.38 6.35 -15.08
N GLU A 53 2.50 5.36 -14.96
CA GLU A 53 1.46 5.05 -15.94
C GLU A 53 0.44 6.18 -16.11
N LEU A 54 0.08 6.88 -15.02
CA LEU A 54 -0.84 8.02 -15.09
C LEU A 54 -0.18 9.27 -15.66
N LEU A 55 1.00 9.63 -15.15
CA LEU A 55 1.71 10.86 -15.56
C LEU A 55 2.32 10.73 -16.96
N GLY A 56 2.65 9.52 -17.39
CA GLY A 56 3.13 9.23 -18.75
C GLY A 56 2.02 9.13 -19.79
N ASP A 57 0.76 9.21 -19.39
CA ASP A 57 -0.39 9.15 -20.30
C ASP A 57 -0.44 10.38 -21.21
N ALA A 58 -0.64 10.18 -22.52
CA ALA A 58 -0.66 11.25 -23.51
C ALA A 58 -1.75 12.31 -23.29
N ARG A 59 -2.76 12.03 -22.45
CA ARG A 59 -3.80 12.99 -22.06
C ARG A 59 -3.32 14.00 -21.01
N VAL A 60 -2.26 13.69 -20.26
CA VAL A 60 -1.69 14.57 -19.23
C VAL A 60 -0.76 15.58 -19.90
N THR A 61 -1.30 16.75 -20.23
CA THR A 61 -0.58 17.76 -21.03
C THR A 61 -0.46 19.11 -20.34
N LYS A 62 -1.29 19.37 -19.33
CA LYS A 62 -1.31 20.62 -18.55
C LYS A 62 -1.31 20.35 -17.05
N PRO A 63 -0.94 21.33 -16.22
CA PRO A 63 -0.82 21.13 -14.77
C PRO A 63 -2.11 20.68 -14.06
N GLU A 64 -3.29 20.96 -14.62
CA GLU A 64 -4.58 20.54 -14.06
C GLU A 64 -4.81 19.04 -14.23
N ASP A 65 -4.26 18.45 -15.30
CA ASP A 65 -4.35 17.02 -15.58
C ASP A 65 -3.55 16.20 -14.54
N VAL A 66 -2.44 16.77 -14.04
CA VAL A 66 -1.64 16.17 -12.95
C VAL A 66 -2.48 16.04 -11.68
N VAL A 67 -3.35 17.00 -11.40
CA VAL A 67 -4.25 16.93 -10.23
C VAL A 67 -5.26 15.79 -10.40
N ALA A 68 -5.77 15.57 -11.61
CA ALA A 68 -6.64 14.42 -11.91
C ALA A 68 -5.90 13.08 -11.76
N ALA A 69 -4.65 13.00 -12.25
CA ALA A 69 -3.79 11.82 -12.07
C ALA A 69 -3.54 11.52 -10.58
N PHE A 70 -3.20 12.54 -9.79
CA PHE A 70 -2.93 12.37 -8.36
C PHE A 70 -4.16 11.98 -7.54
N LYS A 71 -5.36 12.44 -7.92
CA LYS A 71 -6.61 11.97 -7.30
C LYS A 71 -6.87 10.50 -7.62
N ALA A 72 -6.71 10.10 -8.88
CA ALA A 72 -6.89 8.72 -9.28
C ALA A 72 -5.88 7.77 -8.61
N TYR A 73 -4.61 8.19 -8.50
CA TYR A 73 -3.60 7.48 -7.72
C TYR A 73 -4.03 7.30 -6.26
N ASP A 74 -4.48 8.38 -5.60
CA ASP A 74 -4.95 8.31 -4.21
C ASP A 74 -6.09 7.30 -4.05
N GLU A 75 -7.10 7.36 -4.91
CA GLU A 75 -8.28 6.50 -4.82
C GLU A 75 -7.96 5.00 -4.97
N VAL A 76 -6.98 4.64 -5.81
CA VAL A 76 -6.61 3.24 -6.05
C VAL A 76 -5.57 2.75 -5.04
N ARG A 77 -4.52 3.54 -4.80
CA ARG A 77 -3.35 3.08 -4.02
C ARG A 77 -3.52 3.23 -2.53
N ARG A 78 -4.25 4.23 -2.05
CA ARG A 78 -4.40 4.48 -0.61
C ARG A 78 -5.11 3.35 0.14
N PRO A 79 -6.27 2.83 -0.32
CA PRO A 79 -6.94 1.75 0.40
C PRO A 79 -6.08 0.48 0.50
N ARG A 80 -5.37 0.12 -0.58
CA ARG A 80 -4.51 -1.05 -0.60
C ARG A 80 -3.29 -0.91 0.31
N SER A 81 -2.54 0.17 0.17
CA SER A 81 -1.31 0.38 0.95
C SER A 81 -1.59 0.52 2.45
N GLN A 82 -2.68 1.18 2.86
CA GLN A 82 -3.10 1.22 4.27
C GLN A 82 -3.54 -0.15 4.80
N ARG A 83 -4.17 -0.98 3.96
CA ARG A 83 -4.45 -2.37 4.32
C ARG A 83 -3.15 -3.16 4.56
N VAL A 84 -2.07 -2.89 3.82
CA VAL A 84 -0.76 -3.51 4.07
C VAL A 84 -0.19 -3.07 5.42
N VAL A 85 -0.27 -1.78 5.77
CA VAL A 85 0.18 -1.29 7.09
C VAL A 85 -0.51 -2.07 8.22
N THR A 86 -1.85 -2.13 8.18
CA THR A 86 -2.65 -2.85 9.18
C THR A 86 -2.31 -4.35 9.19
N SER A 87 -2.31 -4.99 8.01
CA SER A 87 -2.11 -6.42 7.88
C SER A 87 -0.70 -6.85 8.32
N SER A 88 0.31 -6.00 8.13
CA SER A 88 1.68 -6.26 8.56
C SER A 88 1.80 -6.25 10.08
N LYS A 89 1.13 -5.31 10.76
CA LYS A 89 1.06 -5.29 12.22
C LYS A 89 0.35 -6.53 12.77
N GLU A 90 -0.77 -6.92 12.18
CA GLU A 90 -1.45 -8.16 12.53
C GLU A 90 -0.56 -9.39 12.29
N ASN A 91 0.29 -9.37 11.24
CA ASN A 91 1.26 -10.44 10.99
C ASN A 91 2.33 -10.52 12.10
N ALA A 92 2.72 -9.38 12.68
CA ALA A 92 3.58 -9.35 13.86
C ALA A 92 2.95 -10.11 15.04
N TYR A 93 1.67 -9.84 15.32
CA TYR A 93 0.95 -10.53 16.38
C TYR A 93 0.80 -12.03 16.10
N LEU A 94 0.56 -12.42 14.84
CA LEU A 94 0.50 -13.82 14.44
C LEU A 94 1.83 -14.54 14.73
N LEU A 95 2.96 -13.94 14.35
CA LEU A 95 4.30 -14.49 14.58
C LEU A 95 4.64 -14.61 16.06
N CYS A 96 4.02 -13.79 16.91
CA CYS A 96 4.18 -13.82 18.36
C CYS A 96 3.08 -14.61 19.09
N LEU A 97 2.22 -15.36 18.38
CA LEU A 97 1.09 -16.10 18.96
C LEU A 97 0.11 -15.23 19.77
N CYS A 98 0.03 -13.95 19.40
CA CYS A 98 -0.76 -12.92 20.06
C CYS A 98 -1.85 -12.35 19.15
N LEU A 99 -2.10 -12.96 17.99
CA LEU A 99 -3.21 -12.53 17.13
C LEU A 99 -4.54 -12.96 17.73
N ASP A 100 -5.40 -11.99 18.02
CA ASP A 100 -6.72 -12.22 18.59
C ASP A 100 -7.54 -13.23 17.76
N GLY A 101 -8.16 -14.19 18.44
CA GLY A 101 -8.93 -15.28 17.83
C GLY A 101 -8.09 -16.48 17.35
N VAL A 102 -6.78 -16.31 17.17
CA VAL A 102 -5.83 -17.37 16.78
C VAL A 102 -5.01 -17.84 17.97
N GLY A 103 -4.25 -16.96 18.61
CA GLY A 103 -3.36 -17.33 19.73
C GLY A 103 -2.30 -18.36 19.33
N ASP A 104 -2.16 -19.40 20.15
CA ASP A 104 -1.26 -20.54 19.96
C ASP A 104 -1.95 -21.80 19.40
N ASP A 105 -3.18 -21.66 18.92
CA ASP A 105 -3.96 -22.75 18.30
C ASP A 105 -3.35 -23.18 16.95
N GLU A 106 -2.80 -24.40 16.91
CA GLU A 106 -2.06 -24.93 15.75
C GLU A 106 -2.89 -24.97 14.46
N GLU A 107 -4.15 -25.40 14.54
CA GLU A 107 -5.02 -25.54 13.38
C GLU A 107 -5.34 -24.16 12.81
N LYS A 108 -5.71 -23.20 13.68
CA LYS A 108 -5.99 -21.82 13.25
C LYS A 108 -4.76 -21.10 12.72
N LEU A 109 -3.59 -21.34 13.31
CA LEU A 109 -2.32 -20.79 12.81
C LEU A 109 -2.06 -21.27 11.39
N LYS A 110 -2.19 -22.57 11.15
CA LYS A 110 -1.99 -23.19 9.83
C LYS A 110 -2.97 -22.64 8.79
N ASP A 111 -4.25 -22.56 9.15
CA ASP A 111 -5.28 -22.02 8.26
C ASP A 111 -5.03 -20.56 7.91
N THR A 112 -4.70 -19.75 8.92
CA THR A 112 -4.37 -18.34 8.74
C THR A 112 -3.15 -18.18 7.83
N TRP A 113 -2.08 -18.94 8.06
CA TRP A 113 -0.82 -18.83 7.32
C TRP A 113 -0.99 -19.10 5.81
N ASN A 114 -1.77 -20.12 5.45
CA ASN A 114 -1.89 -20.59 4.06
C ASN A 114 -2.56 -19.59 3.10
N GLN A 115 -3.32 -18.62 3.62
CA GLN A 115 -4.15 -17.74 2.82
C GLN A 115 -3.80 -16.25 2.99
N ARG A 116 -3.24 -15.87 4.14
CA ARG A 116 -3.12 -14.47 4.57
C ARG A 116 -2.36 -13.55 3.64
N LEU A 117 -1.34 -14.05 2.93
CA LEU A 117 -0.50 -13.22 2.04
C LEU A 117 -0.92 -13.29 0.56
N ARG A 118 -1.89 -14.14 0.20
CA ARG A 118 -2.27 -14.33 -1.22
C ARG A 118 -2.82 -13.06 -1.85
N TRP A 119 -3.70 -12.33 -1.17
CA TRP A 119 -4.23 -11.05 -1.68
C TRP A 119 -3.15 -9.97 -1.93
N LEU A 120 -2.01 -10.10 -1.24
CA LEU A 120 -0.87 -9.20 -1.37
C LEU A 120 -0.03 -9.59 -2.59
N TRP A 121 0.31 -10.88 -2.72
CA TRP A 121 1.22 -11.39 -3.75
C TRP A 121 0.56 -11.72 -5.08
N ASP A 122 -0.68 -12.18 -5.08
CA ASP A 122 -1.45 -12.53 -6.29
C ASP A 122 -2.06 -11.28 -6.96
N LEU A 123 -1.55 -10.09 -6.65
CA LEU A 123 -2.01 -8.85 -7.23
C LEU A 123 -1.64 -8.77 -8.72
N ASP A 124 -2.60 -8.35 -9.55
CA ASP A 124 -2.31 -7.75 -10.85
C ASP A 124 -2.10 -6.23 -10.73
N ILE A 125 -0.85 -5.79 -10.88
CA ILE A 125 -0.51 -4.36 -10.82
C ILE A 125 -0.97 -3.59 -12.06
N GLN A 126 -1.10 -4.27 -13.21
CA GLN A 126 -1.61 -3.66 -14.43
C GLN A 126 -3.10 -3.34 -14.29
N GLU A 127 -3.87 -4.23 -13.66
CA GLU A 127 -5.29 -3.97 -13.37
C GLU A 127 -5.46 -2.70 -12.51
N GLN A 128 -4.63 -2.51 -11.49
CA GLN A 128 -4.63 -1.27 -10.70
C GLN A 128 -4.29 -0.02 -11.53
N ALA A 129 -3.29 -0.11 -12.40
CA ALA A 129 -2.93 1.01 -13.28
C ALA A 129 -4.06 1.35 -14.26
N GLU A 130 -4.75 0.34 -14.79
CA GLU A 130 -5.92 0.53 -15.65
C GLU A 130 -7.11 1.13 -14.91
N GLU A 131 -7.39 0.68 -13.69
CA GLU A 131 -8.42 1.28 -12.84
C GLU A 131 -8.11 2.75 -12.56
N ALA A 132 -6.86 3.05 -12.20
CA ALA A 132 -6.42 4.41 -11.95
C ALA A 132 -6.55 5.27 -13.22
N ARG A 133 -6.20 4.75 -14.40
CA ARG A 133 -6.40 5.47 -15.67
C ARG A 133 -7.87 5.79 -15.94
N LYS A 134 -8.80 4.87 -15.65
CA LYS A 134 -10.24 5.12 -15.81
C LYS A 134 -10.68 6.27 -14.91
N LYS A 135 -10.32 6.23 -13.63
CA LYS A 135 -10.60 7.29 -12.65
C LYS A 135 -9.99 8.64 -13.03
N MET A 136 -8.76 8.64 -13.56
CA MET A 136 -8.11 9.87 -14.03
C MET A 136 -8.93 10.54 -15.13
N VAL A 137 -9.43 9.76 -16.10
CA VAL A 137 -10.28 10.29 -17.18
C VAL A 137 -11.61 10.84 -16.66
N GLU A 138 -12.19 10.21 -15.63
CA GLU A 138 -13.39 10.72 -14.96
C GLU A 138 -13.11 12.07 -14.29
N HIS A 139 -12.00 12.20 -13.56
CA HIS A 139 -11.60 13.46 -12.93
C HIS A 139 -11.22 14.57 -13.92
N MET A 140 -10.74 14.23 -15.12
CA MET A 140 -10.48 15.21 -16.18
C MET A 140 -11.76 15.82 -16.77
N ARG A 141 -12.91 15.13 -16.62
CA ARG A 141 -14.21 15.55 -17.17
C ARG A 141 -15.08 16.31 -16.17
N ALA A 142 -14.73 16.24 -14.88
CA ALA A 142 -15.43 16.91 -13.78
C ALA A 142 -14.97 18.36 -13.64
#